data_AF-A0A832Q6V8-F1
#
_entry.id   AF-A0A832Q6V8-F1
#
_cell.length_a   1.000
_cell.length_b   1.000
_cell.length_c   1.000
_cell.angle_alpha   90.00
_cell.angle_beta   90.00
_cell.angle_gamma   90.00
#
_symmetry.space_group_name_H-M   'P 1'
#
loop_
_entity.id
_entity.type
_entity.pdbx_description
1 polymer ?
#
loop_
_entity_poly.entity_id
_entity_poly.type
_entity_poly.pdbx_seq_one_letter_code
_entity_poly.pdbx_strand_id
1 'polypeptide(L)'
;MSWWGKLIGGTFGFMLGGPLGALLGASLGHNFDRGLGGLTSLGDGVDVERVQSAFFTAVFSMMGHLAKADGVLSRDEIALAESVMHQMRLDARQKEVAVSLFRQGKA
;
A
#
# COMPACT_ATOMS: atom_id res chain seq x y z
N MET A 1 -22.03 4.81 -1.02
CA MET A 1 -23.09 4.20 -0.19
C MET A 1 -22.88 2.70 -0.16
N SER A 2 -22.07 2.21 0.78
CA SER A 2 -21.71 0.79 0.85
C SER A 2 -22.80 0.02 1.62
N TRP A 3 -23.84 -0.43 0.92
CA TRP A 3 -24.93 -1.18 1.56
C TRP A 3 -24.53 -2.64 1.90
N TRP A 4 -23.37 -3.11 1.44
CA TRP A 4 -22.93 -4.49 1.60
C TRP A 4 -22.78 -4.93 3.07
N GLY A 5 -22.29 -4.04 3.95
CA GLY A 5 -22.11 -4.36 5.37
C GLY A 5 -23.42 -4.68 6.09
N LYS A 6 -24.52 -3.99 5.77
CA LYS A 6 -25.84 -4.25 6.36
C LYS A 6 -26.48 -5.51 5.79
N LEU A 7 -26.28 -5.77 4.50
CA LEU A 7 -26.85 -6.93 3.82
C LEU A 7 -26.20 -8.23 4.33
N ILE A 8 -24.86 -8.26 4.43
CA ILE A 8 -24.12 -9.41 4.94
C ILE A 8 -24.34 -9.57 6.45
N GLY A 9 -24.24 -8.48 7.22
CA GLY A 9 -24.48 -8.52 8.67
C GLY A 9 -25.91 -8.95 9.02
N GLY A 10 -26.91 -8.43 8.31
CA GLY A 10 -28.33 -8.76 8.53
C GLY A 10 -28.68 -10.19 8.14
N THR A 11 -28.16 -10.69 7.02
CA THR A 11 -28.40 -12.09 6.60
C THR A 11 -27.72 -13.09 7.53
N PHE A 12 -26.48 -12.83 7.94
CA PHE A 12 -25.77 -13.67 8.89
C PHE A 12 -26.42 -13.65 10.29
N GLY A 13 -26.84 -12.46 10.74
CA GLY A 13 -27.60 -12.31 11.98
C GLY A 13 -28.94 -13.05 11.94
N PHE A 14 -29.64 -13.03 10.80
CA PHE A 14 -30.89 -13.77 10.61
C PHE A 14 -30.70 -15.28 10.74
N MET A 15 -29.63 -15.83 10.18
CA MET A 15 -29.33 -17.26 10.26
C MET A 15 -29.05 -17.72 11.71
N LEU A 16 -28.44 -16.87 12.53
CA LEU A 16 -28.06 -17.21 13.90
C LEU A 16 -29.19 -17.00 14.93
N GLY A 17 -30.09 -16.04 14.71
CA GLY A 17 -31.07 -15.64 15.71
C GLY A 17 -32.42 -15.19 15.17
N GLY A 18 -32.74 -15.52 13.91
CA GLY A 18 -33.99 -15.12 13.27
C GLY A 18 -34.14 -13.60 13.12
N PRO A 19 -35.37 -13.06 13.11
CA PRO A 19 -35.61 -11.63 12.88
C PRO A 19 -34.88 -10.69 13.85
N LEU A 20 -34.73 -11.09 15.13
CA LEU A 20 -33.99 -10.30 16.13
C LEU A 20 -32.49 -10.32 15.86
N GLY A 21 -31.94 -11.49 15.49
CA GLY A 21 -30.56 -11.62 15.06
C GLY A 21 -30.25 -10.78 13.81
N ALA A 22 -31.20 -10.68 12.87
CA ALA A 22 -31.05 -9.85 11.67
C ALA A 22 -30.93 -8.36 12.00
N LEU A 23 -31.73 -7.85 12.94
CA LEU A 23 -31.67 -6.46 13.39
C LEU A 23 -30.33 -6.14 14.09
N LEU A 24 -29.87 -7.06 14.95
CA LEU A 24 -28.56 -6.93 15.61
C LEU A 24 -27.41 -7.04 14.62
N GLY A 25 -27.47 -7.99 13.68
CA GLY A 25 -26.45 -8.17 12.65
C GLY A 25 -26.38 -6.98 11.69
N ALA A 26 -27.51 -6.42 11.30
CA ALA A 26 -27.57 -5.22 10.46
C ALA A 26 -27.04 -3.96 11.18
N SER A 27 -27.29 -3.82 12.49
CA SER A 27 -26.80 -2.68 13.27
C SER A 27 -25.29 -2.76 13.53
N LEU A 28 -24.75 -3.96 13.77
CA LEU A 28 -23.31 -4.20 13.85
C LEU A 28 -22.64 -4.02 12.48
N GLY A 29 -23.26 -4.53 11.41
CA GLY A 29 -22.80 -4.32 10.03
C GLY A 29 -22.80 -2.85 9.59
N HIS A 30 -23.66 -2.01 10.18
CA HIS A 30 -23.66 -0.57 9.93
C HIS A 30 -22.41 0.13 10.50
N ASN A 31 -21.89 -0.33 11.64
CA ASN A 31 -20.64 0.18 12.21
C ASN A 31 -19.43 -0.31 11.42
N PHE A 32 -19.48 -1.56 10.95
CA PHE A 32 -18.45 -2.13 10.07
C PHE A 32 -18.33 -1.35 8.75
N ASP A 33 -19.46 -0.92 8.20
CA ASP A 33 -19.53 -0.07 7.01
C ASP A 33 -18.92 1.33 7.23
N ARG A 34 -19.02 1.90 8.45
CA ARG A 34 -18.34 3.17 8.81
C ARG A 34 -16.83 2.98 9.02
N GLY A 35 -16.40 1.87 9.61
CA GLY A 35 -14.99 1.54 9.82
C GLY A 35 -14.26 1.21 8.50
N LEU A 36 -14.91 0.42 7.63
CA LEU A 36 -14.45 0.22 6.26
C LEU A 36 -14.54 1.50 5.45
N GLY A 37 -15.59 2.31 5.63
CA GLY A 37 -15.74 3.64 5.02
C GLY A 37 -14.56 4.56 5.28
N GLY A 38 -13.99 4.54 6.48
CA GLY A 38 -12.77 5.28 6.83
C GLY A 38 -11.50 4.73 6.17
N LEU A 39 -11.40 3.41 6.00
CA LEU A 39 -10.29 2.76 5.28
C LEU A 39 -10.40 2.91 3.75
N THR A 40 -11.61 2.90 3.19
CA THR A 40 -11.88 3.18 1.77
C THR A 40 -11.80 4.68 1.46
N SER A 41 -12.07 5.56 2.42
CA SER A 41 -11.85 7.01 2.28
C SER A 41 -10.36 7.36 2.24
N LEU A 42 -9.48 6.52 2.78
CA LEU A 42 -8.04 6.59 2.52
C LEU A 42 -7.67 6.06 1.12
N GLY A 43 -8.58 5.35 0.42
CA GLY A 43 -8.38 4.88 -0.95
C GLY A 43 -8.89 5.85 -2.03
N ASP A 44 -9.93 6.65 -1.73
CA ASP A 44 -10.54 7.58 -2.70
C ASP A 44 -9.78 8.92 -2.85
N GLY A 45 -8.91 9.28 -1.89
CA GLY A 45 -8.13 10.53 -1.91
C GLY A 45 -6.61 10.35 -1.94
N VAL A 46 -6.13 9.12 -1.73
CA VAL A 46 -4.71 8.80 -1.85
C VAL A 46 -4.47 8.35 -3.27
N ASP A 47 -3.83 9.24 -4.02
CA ASP A 47 -3.27 8.95 -5.32
C ASP A 47 -2.20 7.85 -5.12
N VAL A 48 -2.62 6.59 -5.32
CA VAL A 48 -1.79 5.40 -5.08
C VAL A 48 -0.50 5.47 -5.88
N GLU A 49 -0.56 6.05 -7.08
CA GLU A 49 0.60 6.31 -7.93
C GLU A 49 1.55 7.33 -7.30
N ARG A 50 1.02 8.38 -6.67
CA ARG A 50 1.81 9.36 -5.91
C ARG A 50 2.49 8.75 -4.68
N VAL A 51 1.79 7.92 -3.92
CA VAL A 51 2.38 7.25 -2.75
C VAL A 51 3.46 6.26 -3.19
N GLN A 52 3.20 5.50 -4.26
CA GLN A 52 4.20 4.59 -4.84
C GLN A 52 5.42 5.35 -5.34
N SER A 53 5.24 6.45 -6.07
CA SER A 53 6.37 7.25 -6.58
C SER A 53 7.17 7.92 -5.46
N ALA A 54 6.52 8.42 -4.40
CA ALA A 54 7.20 8.98 -3.23
C ALA A 54 7.99 7.90 -2.47
N PHE A 55 7.38 6.74 -2.23
CA PHE A 55 8.02 5.60 -1.58
C PHE A 55 9.24 5.11 -2.37
N PHE A 56 9.05 4.89 -3.67
CA PHE A 56 10.09 4.55 -4.61
C PHE A 56 11.25 5.57 -4.56
N THR A 57 10.92 6.87 -4.66
CA THR A 57 11.90 7.96 -4.62
C THR A 57 12.74 7.92 -3.35
N ALA A 58 12.09 7.78 -2.20
CA ALA A 58 12.75 7.72 -0.91
C ALA A 58 13.70 6.52 -0.81
N VAL A 59 13.24 5.32 -1.18
CA VAL A 59 14.04 4.08 -1.09
C VAL A 59 15.32 4.17 -1.92
N PHE A 60 15.23 4.55 -3.20
CA PHE A 60 16.41 4.63 -4.05
C PHE A 60 17.35 5.78 -3.66
N SER A 61 16.82 6.89 -3.17
CA SER A 61 17.64 8.00 -2.66
C SER A 61 18.41 7.58 -1.41
N MET A 62 17.78 6.86 -0.47
CA MET A 62 18.42 6.35 0.74
C MET A 62 19.50 5.31 0.43
N MET A 63 19.24 4.38 -0.49
CA MET A 63 20.25 3.41 -0.91
C MET A 63 21.49 4.09 -1.52
N GLY A 64 21.29 5.16 -2.30
CA GLY A 64 22.40 5.97 -2.82
C GLY A 64 23.24 6.64 -1.73
N HIS A 65 22.59 7.19 -0.70
CA HIS A 65 23.27 7.78 0.46
C HIS A 65 24.01 6.72 1.29
N LEU A 66 23.42 5.54 1.46
CA LEU A 66 24.04 4.44 2.19
C LEU A 66 25.30 3.95 1.45
N ALA A 67 25.20 3.74 0.13
CA ALA A 67 26.34 3.35 -0.69
C ALA A 67 27.45 4.42 -0.71
N LYS A 68 27.11 5.70 -0.49
CA LYS A 68 28.09 6.78 -0.33
C LYS A 68 28.81 6.69 1.02
N ALA A 69 28.12 6.31 2.09
CA ALA A 69 28.72 6.21 3.42
C ALA A 69 29.92 5.26 3.44
N ASP A 70 29.83 4.17 2.65
CA ASP A 70 30.89 3.17 2.53
C ASP A 70 31.91 3.49 1.40
N GLY A 71 31.64 4.52 0.59
CA GLY A 71 32.58 5.13 -0.37
C GLY A 71 32.77 4.39 -1.71
N VAL A 72 32.41 3.11 -1.80
CA VAL A 72 32.52 2.30 -3.03
C VAL A 72 31.26 1.46 -3.22
N LEU A 73 30.69 1.47 -4.43
CA LEU A 73 29.61 0.56 -4.80
C LEU A 73 30.13 -0.87 -4.93
N SER A 74 29.66 -1.74 -4.05
CA SER A 74 29.89 -3.17 -4.09
C SER A 74 28.94 -3.89 -5.05
N ARG A 75 29.31 -5.11 -5.46
CA ARG A 75 28.43 -5.97 -6.26
C ARG A 75 27.17 -6.36 -5.49
N ASP A 76 27.26 -6.51 -4.17
CA ASP A 76 26.15 -6.91 -3.31
C ASP A 76 25.10 -5.80 -3.21
N GLU A 77 25.50 -4.53 -3.19
CA GLU A 77 24.58 -3.39 -3.22
C GLU A 77 23.89 -3.25 -4.58
N ILE A 78 24.60 -3.53 -5.67
CA ILE A 78 23.98 -3.56 -7.02
C ILE A 78 22.93 -4.68 -7.07
N ALA A 79 23.27 -5.87 -6.60
CA ALA A 79 22.34 -7.00 -6.54
C ALA A 79 21.13 -6.69 -5.64
N LEU A 80 21.34 -6.01 -4.52
CA LEU A 80 20.26 -5.54 -3.64
C LEU A 80 19.36 -4.56 -4.38
N ALA A 81 19.91 -3.53 -5.03
CA ALA A 81 19.14 -2.55 -5.78
C ALA A 81 18.32 -3.22 -6.91
N GLU A 82 18.91 -4.15 -7.66
CA GLU A 82 18.23 -4.94 -8.69
C GLU A 82 17.08 -5.80 -8.10
N SER A 83 17.32 -6.43 -6.95
CA SER A 83 16.30 -7.22 -6.26
C SER A 83 15.12 -6.37 -5.81
N VAL A 84 15.37 -5.15 -5.32
CA VAL A 84 14.35 -4.19 -4.91
C VAL A 84 13.55 -3.72 -6.13
N MET A 85 14.22 -3.42 -7.25
CA MET A 85 13.53 -3.07 -8.52
C MET A 85 12.62 -4.21 -9.00
N HIS A 86 13.07 -5.46 -8.87
CA HIS A 86 12.27 -6.64 -9.23
C HIS A 86 11.05 -6.82 -8.30
N GLN A 87 11.25 -6.69 -6.98
CA GLN A 87 10.15 -6.79 -5.99
C GLN A 87 9.10 -5.70 -6.17
N MET A 88 9.52 -4.48 -6.52
CA MET A 88 8.62 -3.37 -6.85
C MET A 88 7.99 -3.49 -8.24
N ARG A 89 8.38 -4.49 -9.04
CA ARG A 89 7.89 -4.75 -10.40
C ARG A 89 8.04 -3.53 -11.33
N LEU A 90 9.16 -2.82 -11.22
CA LEU A 90 9.40 -1.61 -12.00
C LEU A 90 9.50 -1.90 -13.50
N ASP A 91 8.89 -1.02 -14.29
CA ASP A 91 9.07 -1.01 -15.74
C ASP A 91 10.44 -0.43 -16.16
N ALA A 92 10.74 -0.48 -17.46
CA ALA A 92 12.03 -0.02 -17.98
C ALA A 92 12.31 1.47 -17.68
N ARG A 93 11.30 2.33 -17.78
CA ARG A 93 11.42 3.77 -17.51
C ARG A 93 11.63 4.01 -16.02
N GLN A 94 10.86 3.33 -15.16
CA GLN A 94 10.99 3.42 -13.72
C GLN A 94 12.37 2.96 -13.23
N LYS A 95 12.94 1.92 -13.85
CA LYS A 95 14.32 1.47 -13.56
C LYS A 95 15.36 2.55 -13.88
N GLU A 96 15.23 3.26 -15.00
CA GLU A 96 16.12 4.39 -15.33
C GLU A 96 16.04 5.50 -14.28
N VAL A 97 14.82 5.84 -13.83
CA VAL A 97 14.62 6.82 -12.76
C VAL A 97 15.23 6.34 -11.45
N ALA A 98 15.11 5.05 -11.14
CA ALA A 98 15.66 4.44 -9.92
C ALA A 98 17.19 4.57 -9.89
N VAL A 99 17.84 4.28 -11.02
CA VAL A 99 19.28 4.45 -11.20
C VAL A 99 19.69 5.92 -11.07
N SER A 100 18.91 6.85 -11.62
CA SER A 100 19.14 8.28 -11.47
C SER A 100 19.07 8.73 -10.00
N LEU A 101 18.01 8.34 -9.28
CA LEU A 101 17.82 8.66 -7.86
C LEU A 101 18.92 8.09 -6.99
N PHE A 102 19.33 6.84 -7.25
CA PHE A 102 20.44 6.21 -6.57
C PHE A 102 21.75 7.00 -6.79
N ARG A 103 22.01 7.44 -8.03
CA ARG A 103 23.18 8.28 -8.34
C ARG A 103 23.10 9.67 -7.69
N GLN A 104 21.92 10.26 -7.60
CA GLN A 104 21.70 11.54 -6.92
C GLN A 104 21.95 11.43 -5.41
N GLY A 105 21.47 10.35 -4.78
CA GLY A 105 21.75 10.09 -3.36
C GLY A 105 23.23 9.87 -3.05
N LYS A 106 24.03 9.52 -4.07
CA LYS A 106 25.49 9.39 -3.95
C LYS A 106 26.22 10.76 -3.95
N ALA A 107 25.56 11.84 -4.40
CA ALA A 107 26.17 13.17 -4.52
C ALA A 107 26.49 13.78 -3.15
#